data_AF-A0A6N6KH72-F1
#
_entry.id   AF-A0A6N6KH72-F1
#
_cell.length_a   1.000
_cell.length_b   1.000
_cell.length_c   1.000
_cell.angle_alpha   90.00
_cell.angle_beta   90.00
_cell.angle_gamma   90.00
#
_symmetry.space_group_name_H-M   'P 1'
#
loop_
_entity.id
_entity.type
_entity.pdbx_description
1 polymer ?
#
loop_
_entity_poly.entity_id
_entity_poly.type
_entity_poly.pdbx_seq_one_letter_code
_entity_poly.pdbx_strand_id
1 'polypeptide(L)'
;MKYLKNWNPILLFILLIPLLASQCEKENEMIPELPPITTEGKNTFGCRVNGEIWLPEAPWDLMGGGALNPYYNIHVGGLNIAATKEISDTDIYQSISLSGNDIWDTGEFNYNHAKYLDFDISFCSDYRFDLDTTLGDKLKIIHLDTENRIISGTFEFTAINEDCDPVVITDGRFDVQY
;
A
#
# COMPACT_ATOMS: atom_id res chain seq x y z
N MET A 1 29.70 -75.79 -38.70
CA MET A 1 29.88 -76.33 -37.34
C MET A 1 28.86 -75.64 -36.44
N LYS A 2 28.15 -76.42 -35.62
CA LYS A 2 27.00 -76.08 -34.76
C LYS A 2 27.28 -74.84 -33.86
N TYR A 3 26.35 -74.03 -33.38
CA TYR A 3 25.10 -74.35 -32.68
C TYR A 3 24.09 -73.18 -32.67
N LEU A 4 22.81 -73.54 -32.66
CA LEU A 4 21.63 -72.76 -32.34
C LEU A 4 21.60 -72.31 -30.87
N LYS A 5 20.96 -71.16 -30.60
CA LYS A 5 20.06 -70.81 -29.45
C LYS A 5 20.11 -69.29 -29.27
N ASN A 6 19.04 -68.50 -29.17
CA ASN A 6 17.84 -68.57 -28.34
C ASN A 6 16.84 -67.52 -28.89
N TRP A 7 15.55 -67.84 -29.02
CA TRP A 7 14.50 -67.54 -28.03
C TRP A 7 14.18 -66.03 -27.90
N ASN A 8 13.18 -65.58 -28.67
CA ASN A 8 12.38 -64.38 -28.39
C ASN A 8 11.14 -64.90 -27.63
N PRO A 9 10.69 -64.28 -26.52
CA PRO A 9 9.76 -63.16 -26.69
C PRO A 9 9.75 -62.12 -25.54
N ILE A 10 9.37 -60.88 -25.88
CA ILE A 10 8.35 -60.07 -25.19
C ILE A 10 8.29 -60.25 -23.66
N LEU A 11 8.83 -59.30 -22.90
CA LEU A 11 8.20 -58.69 -21.71
C LEU A 11 9.22 -57.80 -20.98
N LEU A 12 9.01 -56.50 -21.08
CA LEU A 12 9.29 -55.41 -20.11
C LEU A 12 9.63 -54.11 -20.87
N PHE A 13 8.70 -53.69 -21.72
CA PHE A 13 8.58 -52.27 -22.09
C PHE A 13 7.79 -51.59 -20.95
N ILE A 14 8.36 -51.60 -19.74
CA ILE A 14 7.84 -50.79 -18.63
C ILE A 14 8.33 -49.37 -18.89
N LEU A 15 7.47 -48.63 -19.60
CA LEU A 15 7.17 -47.23 -19.37
C LEU A 15 8.04 -46.58 -18.28
N LEU A 16 9.14 -45.98 -18.72
CA LEU A 16 9.76 -44.84 -18.06
C LEU A 16 8.73 -43.69 -18.10
N ILE A 17 7.80 -43.70 -17.16
CA ILE A 17 7.06 -42.50 -16.75
C ILE A 17 8.06 -41.72 -15.89
N PRO A 18 8.66 -40.62 -16.37
CA PRO A 18 9.32 -39.72 -15.44
C PRO A 18 8.23 -39.23 -14.50
N LEU A 19 8.43 -39.49 -13.20
CA LEU A 19 7.72 -38.83 -12.13
C LEU A 19 7.63 -37.35 -12.49
N LEU A 20 6.41 -36.88 -12.78
CA LEU A 20 6.07 -35.48 -12.68
C LEU A 20 6.42 -35.11 -11.25
N ALA A 21 7.59 -34.53 -11.05
CA ALA A 21 7.94 -33.86 -9.83
C ALA A 21 6.82 -32.85 -9.61
N SER A 22 5.96 -33.12 -8.63
CA SER A 22 5.11 -32.10 -8.05
C SER A 22 6.08 -31.08 -7.47
N GLN A 23 6.47 -30.10 -8.28
CA GLN A 23 7.06 -28.88 -7.81
C GLN A 23 5.91 -28.19 -7.08
N CYS A 24 5.77 -28.57 -5.81
CA CYS A 24 5.05 -27.80 -4.83
C CYS A 24 5.84 -26.48 -4.78
N GLU A 25 5.41 -25.52 -5.59
CA GLU A 25 5.76 -24.13 -5.37
C GLU A 25 5.29 -23.85 -3.95
N LYS A 26 6.24 -23.79 -3.01
CA LYS A 26 5.97 -23.15 -1.74
C LYS A 26 5.53 -21.75 -2.11
N GLU A 27 4.25 -21.44 -1.91
CA GLU A 27 3.79 -20.07 -1.84
C GLU A 27 4.76 -19.34 -0.92
N ASN A 28 5.60 -18.51 -1.52
CA ASN A 28 6.42 -17.59 -0.77
C ASN A 28 5.40 -16.59 -0.21
N GLU A 29 4.98 -16.78 1.04
CA GLU A 29 4.13 -15.83 1.74
C GLU A 29 4.75 -14.45 1.52
N MET A 30 4.06 -13.63 0.72
CA MET A 30 4.56 -12.34 0.29
C MET A 30 4.52 -11.46 1.54
N ILE A 31 5.66 -11.33 2.22
CA ILE A 31 5.76 -10.43 3.36
C ILE A 31 5.48 -9.03 2.82
N PRO A 32 4.42 -8.35 3.30
CA PRO A 32 4.11 -7.01 2.81
C PRO A 32 5.29 -6.10 3.13
N GLU A 33 5.77 -5.38 2.12
CA GLU A 33 6.84 -4.38 2.24
C GLU A 33 6.29 -3.01 1.84
N LEU A 34 6.84 -1.96 2.43
CA LEU A 34 6.52 -0.60 1.98
C LEU A 34 7.06 -0.39 0.57
N PRO A 35 6.32 0.36 -0.29
CA PRO A 35 6.82 0.67 -1.62
C PRO A 35 8.18 1.39 -1.55
N PRO A 36 9.06 1.21 -2.55
CA PRO A 36 10.26 2.02 -2.63
C PRO A 36 9.88 3.50 -2.78
N ILE A 37 10.73 4.39 -2.27
CA ILE A 37 10.60 5.82 -2.57
C ILE A 37 10.98 6.02 -4.04
N THR A 38 10.05 6.52 -4.84
CA THR A 38 10.23 6.80 -6.27
C THR A 38 9.64 8.17 -6.63
N THR A 39 9.96 8.65 -7.83
CA THR A 39 9.47 9.92 -8.39
C THR A 39 8.94 9.71 -9.80
N GLU A 40 8.37 8.54 -10.06
CA GLU A 40 7.99 8.07 -11.39
C GLU A 40 6.47 8.09 -11.61
N GLY A 41 5.69 8.48 -10.59
CA GLY A 41 4.23 8.48 -10.65
C GLY A 41 3.64 7.07 -10.61
N LYS A 42 4.23 6.15 -9.83
CA LYS A 42 3.82 4.72 -9.79
C LYS A 42 2.45 4.46 -9.16
N ASN A 43 1.77 5.49 -8.67
CA ASN A 43 0.53 5.43 -7.90
C ASN A 43 0.66 4.53 -6.67
N THR A 44 1.73 4.74 -5.91
CA THR A 44 2.00 4.01 -4.67
C THR A 44 1.75 4.89 -3.45
N PHE A 45 1.31 4.24 -2.38
CA PHE A 45 1.16 4.84 -1.05
C PHE A 45 1.42 3.74 -0.02
N GLY A 46 2.08 4.08 1.09
CA GLY A 46 2.26 3.16 2.19
C GLY A 46 2.90 3.84 3.39
N CYS A 47 2.65 3.30 4.59
CA CYS A 47 3.21 3.80 5.83
C CYS A 47 3.23 2.69 6.89
N ARG A 48 3.75 3.00 8.07
CA ARG A 48 3.50 2.20 9.27
C ARG A 48 2.43 2.85 10.11
N VAL A 49 1.45 2.07 10.55
CA VAL A 49 0.46 2.45 11.56
C VAL A 49 0.81 1.70 12.83
N ASN A 50 1.18 2.42 13.89
CA ASN A 50 1.66 1.84 15.16
C ASN A 50 2.79 0.81 14.97
N GLY A 51 3.67 1.04 14.00
CA GLY A 51 4.81 0.18 13.67
C GLY A 51 4.50 -0.94 12.65
N GLU A 52 3.23 -1.25 12.40
CA GLU A 52 2.82 -2.28 11.43
C GLU A 52 2.63 -1.70 10.03
N ILE A 53 2.96 -2.49 9.00
CA ILE A 53 2.84 -2.03 7.61
C ILE A 53 1.38 -1.86 7.23
N TRP A 54 1.07 -0.68 6.71
CA TRP A 54 -0.25 -0.30 6.22
C TRP A 54 -0.15 0.10 4.75
N LEU A 55 -0.88 -0.63 3.91
CA LEU A 55 -0.99 -0.42 2.47
C LEU A 55 -2.46 -0.27 2.10
N PRO A 56 -2.82 0.63 1.18
CA PRO A 56 -4.19 0.76 0.70
C PRO A 56 -4.57 -0.47 -0.13
N GLU A 57 -5.77 -0.97 0.12
CA GLU A 57 -6.34 -2.13 -0.56
C GLU A 57 -7.86 -2.03 -0.47
N ALA A 58 -8.53 -1.71 -1.57
CA ALA A 58 -9.97 -1.54 -1.59
C ALA A 58 -10.52 -1.77 -3.01
N PRO A 59 -11.81 -2.15 -3.15
CA PRO A 59 -12.46 -2.30 -4.44
C PRO A 59 -12.38 -1.02 -5.27
N TRP A 60 -12.22 -1.18 -6.59
CA TRP A 60 -12.04 -0.05 -7.52
C TRP A 60 -13.24 0.90 -7.56
N ASP A 61 -14.44 0.39 -7.30
CA ASP A 61 -15.70 1.13 -7.30
C ASP A 61 -15.94 1.88 -5.98
N LEU A 62 -15.14 1.61 -4.95
CA LEU A 62 -15.18 2.36 -3.70
C LEU A 62 -14.79 3.83 -3.97
N MET A 63 -15.71 4.74 -3.68
CA MET A 63 -15.56 6.20 -3.83
C MET A 63 -15.16 6.71 -5.22
N GLY A 64 -15.32 5.89 -6.27
CA GLY A 64 -15.12 6.32 -7.66
C GLY A 64 -13.66 6.45 -8.12
N GLY A 65 -12.71 5.85 -7.39
CA GLY A 65 -11.28 5.87 -7.75
C GLY A 65 -10.41 4.81 -7.08
N GLY A 66 -11.01 3.82 -6.41
CA GLY A 66 -10.30 2.73 -5.75
C GLY A 66 -9.61 3.13 -4.45
N ALA A 67 -8.59 2.35 -4.06
CA ALA A 67 -7.93 2.45 -2.77
C ALA A 67 -7.06 3.70 -2.57
N LEU A 68 -6.71 4.43 -3.63
CA LEU A 68 -5.84 5.60 -3.57
C LEU A 68 -6.37 6.71 -4.48
N ASN A 69 -6.69 7.85 -3.88
CA ASN A 69 -7.32 8.99 -4.53
C ASN A 69 -6.46 10.25 -4.32
N PRO A 70 -5.43 10.46 -5.16
CA PRO A 70 -4.61 11.66 -5.14
C PRO A 70 -5.27 12.78 -5.95
N TYR A 71 -5.13 14.02 -5.48
CA TYR A 71 -5.54 15.22 -6.18
C TYR A 71 -4.60 16.37 -5.84
N TYR A 72 -4.17 17.11 -6.85
CA TYR A 72 -3.39 18.33 -6.65
C TYR A 72 -3.89 19.48 -7.53
N ASN A 73 -4.16 20.62 -6.89
CA ASN A 73 -4.64 21.83 -7.53
C ASN A 73 -3.49 22.83 -7.71
N ILE A 74 -3.02 22.93 -8.96
CA ILE A 74 -1.94 23.83 -9.37
C ILE A 74 -2.26 25.33 -9.22
N HIS A 75 -3.50 25.73 -8.93
CA HIS A 75 -3.83 27.17 -8.80
C HIS A 75 -3.70 27.67 -7.35
N VAL A 76 -3.66 26.75 -6.39
CA VAL A 76 -3.56 27.06 -4.95
C VAL A 76 -2.47 26.25 -4.24
N GLY A 77 -1.70 25.45 -4.99
CA GLY A 77 -0.68 24.55 -4.41
C GLY A 77 -1.31 23.55 -3.45
N GLY A 78 -2.53 23.09 -3.76
CA GLY A 78 -3.35 22.31 -2.84
C GLY A 78 -3.25 20.82 -3.09
N LEU A 79 -2.57 20.08 -2.21
CA LEU A 79 -2.50 18.62 -2.22
C LEU A 79 -3.61 18.02 -1.36
N ASN A 80 -4.28 16.98 -1.87
CA ASN A 80 -5.14 16.09 -1.11
C ASN A 80 -4.85 14.66 -1.54
N ILE A 81 -4.57 13.76 -0.59
CA ILE A 81 -4.44 12.33 -0.84
C ILE A 81 -5.32 11.61 0.16
N ALA A 82 -6.16 10.70 -0.33
CA ALA A 82 -6.89 9.75 0.50
C ALA A 82 -6.53 8.33 0.09
N ALA A 83 -6.11 7.53 1.06
CA ALA A 83 -5.80 6.12 0.92
C ALA A 83 -6.75 5.31 1.80
N THR A 84 -7.28 4.20 1.29
CA THR A 84 -8.29 3.37 1.98
C THR A 84 -7.86 1.91 1.96
N LYS A 85 -8.07 1.22 3.08
CA LYS A 85 -7.83 -0.22 3.23
C LYS A 85 -9.11 -0.87 3.75
N GLU A 86 -9.60 -1.88 3.06
CA GLU A 86 -10.61 -2.80 3.55
C GLU A 86 -9.95 -3.76 4.55
N ILE A 87 -10.54 -3.88 5.73
CA ILE A 87 -9.99 -4.68 6.83
C ILE A 87 -10.89 -5.87 7.20
N SER A 88 -12.04 -6.03 6.55
CA SER A 88 -12.94 -7.17 6.72
C SER A 88 -13.76 -7.41 5.45
N ASP A 89 -14.20 -8.65 5.23
CA ASP A 89 -15.13 -9.05 4.16
C ASP A 89 -16.56 -8.44 4.28
N THR A 90 -16.79 -7.65 5.33
CA THR A 90 -18.05 -6.95 5.59
C THR A 90 -17.99 -5.45 5.30
N ASP A 91 -17.12 -5.03 4.36
CA ASP A 91 -16.96 -3.64 3.93
C ASP A 91 -16.61 -2.68 5.11
N ILE A 92 -15.75 -3.14 6.02
CA ILE A 92 -15.18 -2.29 7.08
C ILE A 92 -13.83 -1.78 6.60
N TYR A 93 -13.60 -0.48 6.78
CA TYR A 93 -12.45 0.20 6.22
C TYR A 93 -11.61 0.90 7.29
N GLN A 94 -10.36 1.15 6.92
CA GLN A 94 -9.51 2.17 7.49
C GLN A 94 -9.13 3.16 6.40
N SER A 95 -8.91 4.41 6.76
CA SER A 95 -8.44 5.41 5.80
C SER A 95 -7.43 6.35 6.40
N ILE A 96 -6.42 6.69 5.59
CA ILE A 96 -5.47 7.76 5.87
C ILE A 96 -5.70 8.86 4.86
N SER A 97 -5.89 10.09 5.34
CA SER A 97 -5.98 11.27 4.48
C SER A 97 -5.02 12.34 4.92
N LEU A 98 -4.43 13.03 3.94
CA LEU A 98 -3.50 14.13 4.16
C LEU A 98 -3.75 15.24 3.16
N SER A 99 -3.61 16.48 3.61
CA SER A 99 -3.68 17.66 2.76
C SER A 99 -2.67 18.72 3.17
N GLY A 100 -2.28 19.53 2.19
CA GLY A 100 -1.44 20.70 2.36
C GLY A 100 -1.82 21.77 1.35
N ASN A 101 -1.56 23.03 1.68
CA ASN A 101 -1.70 24.17 0.78
C ASN A 101 -0.35 24.86 0.61
N ASP A 102 -0.28 25.79 -0.35
CA ASP A 102 0.93 26.56 -0.65
C ASP A 102 2.15 25.69 -1.00
N ILE A 103 1.89 24.47 -1.49
CA ILE A 103 2.90 23.56 -2.03
C ILE A 103 3.15 24.00 -3.46
N TRP A 104 4.28 24.65 -3.73
CA TRP A 104 4.64 25.15 -5.06
C TRP A 104 5.96 24.59 -5.58
N ASP A 105 6.69 23.91 -4.71
CA ASP A 105 8.00 23.32 -4.96
C ASP A 105 8.20 22.14 -3.99
N THR A 106 9.31 21.44 -4.14
CA THR A 106 9.83 20.48 -3.17
C THR A 106 10.22 21.16 -1.86
N GLY A 107 10.11 20.43 -0.76
CA GLY A 107 10.40 20.96 0.57
C GLY A 107 9.54 20.36 1.67
N GLU A 108 9.61 20.96 2.85
CA GLU A 108 8.79 20.61 4.00
C GLU A 108 7.63 21.59 4.15
N PHE A 109 6.44 21.06 4.33
CA PHE A 109 5.19 21.79 4.41
C PHE A 109 4.42 21.36 5.66
N ASN A 110 3.58 22.27 6.15
CA ASN A 110 2.63 21.95 7.20
C ASN A 110 1.42 21.25 6.58
N TYR A 111 0.83 20.33 7.33
CA TYR A 111 -0.49 19.82 6.99
C TYR A 111 -1.53 20.93 7.13
N ASN A 112 -2.45 21.00 6.17
CA ASN A 112 -3.73 21.66 6.37
C ASN A 112 -4.68 20.76 7.19
N HIS A 113 -4.65 19.45 6.92
CA HIS A 113 -5.14 18.41 7.82
C HIS A 113 -4.45 17.07 7.52
N ALA A 114 -4.34 16.22 8.52
CA ALA A 114 -4.02 14.79 8.36
C ALA A 114 -4.92 14.00 9.32
N LYS A 115 -5.41 12.84 8.89
CA LYS A 115 -6.40 12.06 9.63
C LYS A 115 -6.20 10.57 9.42
N TYR A 116 -6.57 9.81 10.45
CA TYR A 116 -6.78 8.38 10.40
C TYR A 116 -8.24 8.08 10.75
N LEU A 117 -8.90 7.25 9.96
CA LEU A 117 -10.26 6.77 10.19
C LEU A 117 -10.21 5.27 10.39
N ASP A 118 -10.86 4.76 11.44
CA ASP A 118 -10.98 3.34 11.73
C ASP A 118 -12.43 2.95 12.01
N PHE A 119 -13.09 2.36 11.01
CA PHE A 119 -14.51 2.03 11.09
C PHE A 119 -14.82 0.74 11.86
N ASP A 120 -13.80 0.00 12.34
CA ASP A 120 -13.99 -1.18 13.20
C ASP A 120 -14.04 -0.83 14.70
N ILE A 121 -13.76 0.43 15.04
CA ILE A 121 -13.59 0.80 16.43
C ILE A 121 -14.93 0.93 17.17
N SER A 122 -15.07 0.19 18.27
CA SER A 122 -16.31 0.11 19.06
C SER A 122 -16.20 0.75 20.45
N PHE A 123 -14.99 1.14 20.86
CA PHE A 123 -14.72 1.67 22.21
C PHE A 123 -14.41 3.17 22.24
N CYS A 124 -14.09 3.78 21.10
CA CYS A 124 -13.91 5.23 20.99
C CYS A 124 -15.27 5.93 20.81
N SER A 125 -15.34 7.20 21.21
CA SER A 125 -16.52 8.05 20.98
C SER A 125 -16.70 8.45 19.51
N ASP A 126 -15.63 8.39 18.71
CA ASP A 126 -15.61 8.65 17.27
C ASP A 126 -14.62 7.69 16.58
N TYR A 127 -14.91 7.30 15.35
CA TYR A 127 -14.03 6.49 14.47
C TYR A 127 -12.88 7.31 13.88
N ARG A 128 -12.90 8.63 14.09
CA ARG A 128 -11.94 9.58 13.55
C ARG A 128 -10.84 9.94 14.54
N PHE A 129 -9.62 9.98 14.02
CA PHE A 129 -8.43 10.49 14.68
C PHE A 129 -7.87 11.66 13.87
N ASP A 130 -7.71 12.81 14.50
CA ASP A 130 -7.21 14.05 13.88
C ASP A 130 -5.74 14.29 14.23
N LEU A 131 -5.01 14.94 13.33
CA LEU A 131 -3.61 15.35 13.55
C LEU A 131 -3.39 16.02 14.91
N ASP A 132 -2.42 15.51 15.68
CA ASP A 132 -1.88 16.21 16.85
C ASP A 132 -0.95 17.34 16.39
N THR A 133 -1.50 18.55 16.34
CA THR A 133 -0.75 19.76 15.93
C THR A 133 0.37 20.16 16.89
N THR A 134 0.50 19.53 18.06
CA THR A 134 1.52 19.89 19.06
C THR A 134 2.87 19.20 18.86
N LEU A 135 2.92 18.10 18.09
CA LEU A 135 4.14 17.29 17.89
C LEU A 135 5.04 17.79 16.75
N GLY A 136 4.56 18.74 15.95
CA GLY A 136 5.38 19.40 14.92
C GLY A 136 5.61 18.55 13.65
N ASP A 137 4.79 17.53 13.43
CA ASP A 137 4.83 16.62 12.29
C ASP A 137 4.78 17.36 10.93
N LYS A 138 5.50 16.82 9.92
CA LYS A 138 5.71 17.49 8.62
C LYS A 138 5.38 16.59 7.43
N LEU A 139 4.82 17.21 6.40
CA LEU A 139 4.69 16.67 5.05
C LEU A 139 5.92 17.09 4.24
N LYS A 140 6.61 16.15 3.59
CA LYS A 140 7.76 16.47 2.74
C LYS A 140 7.46 16.10 1.29
N ILE A 141 7.55 17.08 0.40
CA ILE A 141 7.45 16.88 -1.05
C ILE A 141 8.87 16.70 -1.59
N ILE A 142 9.12 15.53 -2.21
CA ILE A 142 10.43 15.19 -2.79
C ILE A 142 10.46 15.44 -4.30
N HIS A 143 9.30 15.44 -4.94
CA HIS A 143 9.15 15.70 -6.37
C HIS A 143 7.79 16.32 -6.66
N LEU A 144 7.78 17.33 -7.52
CA LEU A 144 6.58 17.95 -8.06
C LEU A 144 6.83 18.27 -9.54
N ASP A 145 6.15 17.55 -10.41
CA ASP A 145 6.13 17.76 -11.85
C ASP A 145 4.69 18.06 -12.28
N THR A 146 4.43 19.33 -12.58
CA THR A 146 3.10 19.79 -13.01
C THR A 146 2.81 19.54 -14.48
N GLU A 147 3.81 19.21 -15.29
CA GLU A 147 3.63 18.87 -16.70
C GLU A 147 3.17 17.42 -16.85
N ASN A 148 3.85 16.49 -16.16
CA ASN A 148 3.51 15.07 -16.14
C ASN A 148 2.48 14.68 -15.06
N ARG A 149 2.06 15.66 -14.25
CA ARG A 149 1.13 15.51 -13.12
C ARG A 149 1.59 14.48 -12.10
N ILE A 150 2.86 14.54 -11.71
CA ILE A 150 3.45 13.65 -10.71
C ILE A 150 3.77 14.44 -9.45
N ILE A 151 3.38 13.92 -8.30
CA ILE A 151 3.83 14.42 -7.00
C ILE A 151 4.22 13.24 -6.12
N SER A 152 5.37 13.36 -5.47
CA SER A 152 5.92 12.30 -4.63
C SER A 152 6.43 12.92 -3.33
N GLY A 153 6.34 12.17 -2.23
CA GLY A 153 6.66 12.71 -0.92
C GLY A 153 6.76 11.66 0.16
N THR A 154 7.17 12.13 1.34
CA THR A 154 7.15 11.37 2.59
C THR A 154 6.31 12.11 3.62
N PHE A 155 5.71 11.37 4.54
CA PHE A 155 4.87 11.94 5.58
C PHE A 155 4.97 11.11 6.85
N GLU A 156 4.89 11.79 7.98
CA GLU A 156 4.72 11.21 9.30
C GLU A 156 3.75 12.09 10.06
N PHE A 157 2.89 11.50 10.88
CA PHE A 157 2.08 12.23 11.83
C PHE A 157 1.52 11.36 12.94
N THR A 158 1.16 11.96 14.07
CA THR A 158 0.34 11.30 15.09
C THR A 158 -1.11 11.78 14.98
N ALA A 159 -2.05 10.84 15.00
CA ALA A 159 -3.49 11.10 15.00
C ALA A 159 -4.06 10.79 16.39
N ILE A 160 -4.84 11.72 16.94
CA ILE A 160 -5.42 11.64 18.28
C ILE A 160 -6.95 11.62 18.24
N ASN A 161 -7.52 10.95 19.22
CA ASN A 161 -8.94 10.92 19.54
C ASN A 161 -9.09 11.17 21.04
N GLU A 162 -10.19 11.78 21.49
CA GLU A 162 -10.36 12.18 22.89
C GLU A 162 -10.32 11.00 23.87
N ASP A 163 -10.84 9.84 23.47
CA ASP A 163 -11.07 8.69 24.36
C ASP A 163 -10.21 7.47 24.02
N CYS A 164 -9.27 7.59 23.07
CA CYS A 164 -8.50 6.47 22.55
C CYS A 164 -7.01 6.75 22.43
N ASP A 165 -6.22 5.68 22.44
CA ASP A 165 -4.76 5.78 22.30
C ASP A 165 -4.39 6.45 20.96
N PRO A 166 -3.38 7.33 20.94
CA PRO A 166 -2.91 7.94 19.71
C PRO A 166 -2.47 6.90 18.69
N VAL A 167 -2.76 7.17 17.42
CA VAL A 167 -2.30 6.38 16.27
C VAL A 167 -1.08 7.06 15.68
N VAL A 168 0.06 6.37 15.72
CA VAL A 168 1.35 6.91 15.26
C VAL A 168 1.62 6.42 13.84
N ILE A 169 1.76 7.35 12.90
CA ILE A 169 1.97 7.08 11.49
C ILE A 169 3.38 7.51 11.08
N THR A 170 4.21 6.54 10.70
CA THR A 170 5.63 6.76 10.37
C THR A 170 6.00 6.12 9.04
N ASP A 171 7.21 6.41 8.54
CA ASP A 171 7.74 5.81 7.31
C ASP A 171 6.83 6.02 6.07
N GLY A 172 5.93 7.01 6.14
CA GLY A 172 4.92 7.27 5.12
C GLY A 172 5.56 7.78 3.85
N ARG A 173 5.11 7.24 2.72
CA ARG A 173 5.61 7.58 1.37
C ARG A 173 4.50 7.47 0.34
N PHE A 174 4.56 8.33 -0.65
CA PHE A 174 3.69 8.29 -1.82
C PHE A 174 4.45 8.70 -3.08
N ASP A 175 4.06 8.11 -4.20
CA ASP A 175 4.51 8.49 -5.54
C ASP A 175 3.31 8.37 -6.48
N VAL A 176 2.62 9.49 -6.73
CA VAL A 176 1.30 9.47 -7.34
C VAL A 176 1.22 10.35 -8.58
N GLN A 177 0.43 9.87 -9.54
CA GLN A 177 -0.10 10.68 -10.60
C GLN A 177 -1.44 11.26 -10.13
N TYR A 178 -1.53 12.59 -10.07
CA TYR A 178 -2.73 13.31 -9.63
C TYR A 178 -3.48 13.91 -10.80
#